data_AF-M9RTI6-F1
#
_entry.id   AF-M9RTI6-F1
#
_cell.length_a   1.000
_cell.length_b   1.000
_cell.length_c   1.000
_cell.angle_alpha   90.00
_cell.angle_beta   90.00
_cell.angle_gamma   90.00
#
_symmetry.space_group_name_H-M   'P 1'
#
loop_
_entity.id
_entity.type
_entity.pdbx_description
1 polymer ?
#
loop_
_entity_poly.entity_id
_entity_poly.type
_entity_poly.pdbx_seq_one_letter_code
_entity_poly.pdbx_strand_id
1 'polypeptide(L)'
;MTEQGFLETLNSLFGGAMTTLIGAFTGRLMYHSGEVKLGRRRFFGKELLWEIPVAIGMAIIGEAVASYLALGQPVSTGLVATLAYLGPRGAEALITAWLCRKK
;
A
#
# COMPACT_ATOMS: atom_id res chain seq x y z
N MET A 1 -14.21 -31.13 10.23
CA MET A 1 -14.50 -29.68 10.32
C MET A 1 -13.56 -28.93 9.36
N THR A 2 -13.57 -29.25 8.07
CA THR A 2 -12.27 -29.30 7.34
C THR A 2 -12.21 -28.70 5.93
N GLU A 3 -13.29 -28.17 5.35
CA GLU A 3 -13.20 -27.49 4.03
C GLU A 3 -14.00 -26.19 3.95
N GLN A 4 -15.21 -26.15 4.54
CA GLN A 4 -16.08 -24.96 4.49
C GLN A 4 -15.47 -23.73 5.19
N GLY A 5 -14.94 -23.89 6.40
CA GLY A 5 -14.27 -22.78 7.12
C GLY A 5 -12.98 -22.30 6.46
N PHE A 6 -12.29 -23.17 5.71
CA PHE A 6 -11.09 -22.80 4.94
C PHE A 6 -11.46 -22.00 3.69
N LEU A 7 -12.51 -22.40 2.97
CA LEU A 7 -13.03 -21.64 1.83
C LEU A 7 -13.62 -20.30 2.27
N GLU A 8 -14.24 -20.22 3.43
CA GLU A 8 -14.86 -19.00 3.96
C GLU A 8 -13.81 -18.02 4.51
N THR A 9 -12.76 -18.52 5.18
CA THR A 9 -11.58 -17.71 5.52
C THR A 9 -10.79 -17.30 4.28
N LEU A 10 -10.65 -18.16 3.28
CA LEU A 10 -10.07 -17.78 1.99
C LEU A 10 -10.92 -16.74 1.27
N ASN A 11 -12.25 -16.82 1.31
CA ASN A 11 -13.13 -15.85 0.65
C ASN A 11 -13.13 -14.49 1.37
N SER A 12 -13.06 -14.47 2.71
CA SER A 12 -12.92 -13.23 3.48
C SER A 12 -11.52 -12.62 3.36
N LEU A 13 -10.48 -13.46 3.34
CA LEU A 13 -9.11 -13.05 3.01
C LEU A 13 -8.99 -12.56 1.57
N PHE A 14 -9.58 -13.24 0.59
CA PHE A 14 -9.52 -12.82 -0.81
C PHE A 14 -10.33 -11.54 -1.04
N GLY A 15 -11.53 -11.41 -0.47
CA GLY A 15 -12.33 -10.19 -0.62
C GLY A 15 -11.66 -8.97 0.04
N GLY A 16 -11.17 -9.16 1.27
CA GLY A 16 -10.52 -8.09 2.02
C GLY A 16 -9.12 -7.75 1.50
N ALA A 17 -8.29 -8.76 1.23
CA ALA A 17 -6.95 -8.54 0.69
C ALA A 17 -6.97 -8.04 -0.76
N MET A 18 -7.94 -8.44 -1.60
CA MET A 18 -8.05 -7.91 -2.97
C MET A 18 -8.41 -6.43 -2.97
N THR A 19 -9.37 -6.02 -2.14
CA THR A 19 -9.72 -4.59 -2.02
C THR A 19 -8.54 -3.77 -1.49
N THR A 20 -7.79 -4.31 -0.54
CA THR A 20 -6.53 -3.74 -0.04
C THR A 20 -5.44 -3.66 -1.12
N LEU A 21 -5.29 -4.70 -1.95
CA LEU A 21 -4.32 -4.70 -3.07
C LEU A 21 -4.70 -3.69 -4.16
N ILE A 22 -5.99 -3.58 -4.50
CA ILE A 22 -6.49 -2.58 -5.45
C ILE A 22 -6.27 -1.17 -4.89
N GLY A 23 -6.53 -0.96 -3.59
CA GLY A 23 -6.24 0.29 -2.90
C GLY A 23 -4.75 0.64 -2.90
N ALA A 24 -3.88 -0.35 -2.64
CA ALA A 24 -2.44 -0.18 -2.69
C ALA A 24 -1.96 0.20 -4.10
N PHE A 25 -2.44 -0.50 -5.13
CA PHE A 25 -2.15 -0.19 -6.52
C PHE A 25 -2.59 1.21 -6.90
N THR A 26 -3.82 1.57 -6.52
CA THR A 26 -4.39 2.90 -6.81
C THR A 26 -3.58 3.99 -6.13
N GLY A 27 -3.22 3.81 -4.86
CA GLY A 27 -2.35 4.72 -4.13
C GLY A 27 -0.99 4.89 -4.83
N ARG A 28 -0.36 3.79 -5.24
CA ARG A 28 0.93 3.83 -5.93
C ARG A 28 0.85 4.54 -7.29
N LEU A 29 -0.21 4.29 -8.05
CA LEU A 29 -0.49 4.97 -9.32
C LEU A 29 -0.76 6.46 -9.14
N MET A 30 -1.46 6.87 -8.08
CA MET A 30 -1.71 8.29 -7.76
C MET A 30 -0.41 9.04 -7.46
N TYR A 31 0.52 8.42 -6.72
CA TYR A 31 1.83 8.99 -6.45
C TYR A 31 2.67 9.11 -7.73
N HIS A 32 2.71 8.06 -8.54
CA HIS A 32 3.42 8.07 -9.82
C HIS A 32 2.88 9.17 -10.75
N SER A 33 1.56 9.28 -10.86
CA SER A 33 0.90 10.33 -11.64
C SER A 33 1.28 11.74 -11.16
N GLY A 34 1.46 11.93 -9.85
CA GLY A 34 1.97 13.17 -9.26
C GLY A 34 3.42 13.47 -9.63
N GLU A 35 4.32 12.48 -9.55
CA GLU A 35 5.73 12.65 -9.94
C GLU A 35 5.91 12.95 -11.44
N VAL A 36 5.05 12.40 -12.30
CA VAL A 36 5.09 12.70 -13.74
C VAL A 36 4.53 14.09 -14.03
N LYS A 37 3.49 14.52 -13.32
CA LYS A 37 2.93 15.88 -13.44
C LYS A 37 3.93 16.95 -13.00
N LEU A 38 4.84 16.61 -12.08
CA LEU A 38 5.97 17.45 -11.65
C LEU A 38 7.19 17.36 -12.60
N GLY A 39 7.08 16.65 -13.72
CA GLY A 39 8.12 16.55 -14.76
C GLY A 39 9.37 15.79 -14.34
N ARG A 40 9.34 15.07 -13.21
CA ARG A 40 10.54 14.44 -12.63
C ARG A 40 10.83 13.04 -13.23
N ARG A 41 9.85 12.36 -13.85
CA ARG A 41 9.95 10.99 -14.43
C ARG A 41 8.96 10.75 -15.58
N ARG A 42 9.23 9.77 -16.49
CA ARG A 42 8.35 9.41 -17.64
C ARG A 42 7.20 8.48 -17.19
N PHE A 43 5.95 8.78 -17.60
CA PHE A 43 4.70 8.09 -17.19
C PHE A 43 4.63 6.60 -17.54
N PHE A 44 5.34 6.16 -18.59
CA PHE A 44 5.30 4.77 -19.06
C PHE A 44 6.73 4.30 -19.32
N GLY A 45 7.25 3.48 -18.42
CA GLY A 45 8.57 2.85 -18.51
C GLY A 45 8.61 1.55 -17.72
N LYS A 46 9.68 0.75 -17.88
CA LYS A 46 9.91 -0.52 -17.15
C LYS A 46 9.80 -0.38 -15.62
N GLU A 47 9.95 0.85 -15.10
CA GLU A 47 9.75 1.18 -13.68
C GLU A 47 8.32 0.90 -13.20
N LEU A 48 7.27 1.09 -14.01
CA LEU A 48 5.87 0.86 -13.61
C LEU A 48 5.59 -0.62 -13.29
N LEU A 49 6.23 -1.55 -14.01
CA LEU A 49 6.14 -2.99 -13.71
C LEU A 49 6.82 -3.34 -12.38
N TRP A 50 7.88 -2.61 -12.02
CA TRP A 50 8.54 -2.75 -10.72
C TRP A 50 7.78 -2.09 -9.57
N GLU A 51 6.74 -1.29 -9.85
CA GLU A 51 5.84 -0.77 -8.82
C GLU A 51 4.87 -1.83 -8.30
N ILE A 52 4.61 -2.89 -9.07
CA ILE A 52 3.70 -3.98 -8.68
C ILE A 52 4.24 -4.74 -7.46
N PRO A 53 5.48 -5.26 -7.45
CA PRO A 53 6.04 -5.90 -6.26
C PRO A 53 6.15 -4.95 -5.07
N VAL A 54 6.46 -3.67 -5.32
CA VAL A 54 6.56 -2.66 -4.26
C VAL A 54 5.18 -2.42 -3.63
N ALA A 55 4.12 -2.28 -4.43
CA ALA A 55 2.75 -2.13 -3.92
C ALA A 55 2.31 -3.34 -3.10
N ILE A 56 2.66 -4.56 -3.54
CA ILE A 56 2.41 -5.79 -2.78
C ILE A 56 3.16 -5.77 -1.44
N GLY A 57 4.45 -5.41 -1.44
CA GLY A 57 5.23 -5.28 -0.21
C GLY A 57 4.64 -4.26 0.75
N MET A 58 4.22 -3.09 0.25
CA MET A 58 3.56 -2.06 1.06
C MET A 58 2.18 -2.50 1.56
N ALA A 59 1.45 -3.31 0.79
CA ALA A 59 0.18 -3.88 1.24
C ALA A 59 0.37 -4.85 2.41
N ILE A 60 1.39 -5.72 2.35
CA ILE A 60 1.74 -6.63 3.45
C ILE A 60 2.13 -5.85 4.71
N ILE A 61 2.98 -4.82 4.55
CA ILE A 61 3.40 -3.98 5.67
C ILE A 61 2.22 -3.22 6.26
N GLY A 62 1.35 -2.65 5.42
CA GLY A 62 0.19 -1.90 5.88
C GLY A 62 -0.85 -2.78 6.58
N GLU A 63 -1.10 -3.99 6.11
CA GLU A 63 -1.97 -4.97 6.80
C GLU A 63 -1.35 -5.44 8.13
N ALA A 64 -0.03 -5.62 8.20
CA ALA A 64 0.65 -5.93 9.46
C ALA A 64 0.51 -4.77 10.48
N VAL A 65 0.62 -3.53 10.03
CA VAL A 65 0.39 -2.35 10.89
C VAL A 65 -1.08 -2.25 11.30
N ALA A 66 -2.00 -2.48 10.37
CA ALA A 66 -3.43 -2.43 10.64
C ALA A 66 -3.86 -3.51 11.66
N SER A 67 -3.35 -4.73 11.50
CA SER A 67 -3.60 -5.82 12.45
C SER A 67 -2.99 -5.55 13.83
N TYR A 68 -1.79 -4.97 13.91
CA TYR A 68 -1.21 -4.53 15.19
C TYR A 68 -2.08 -3.49 15.90
N LEU A 69 -2.70 -2.59 15.14
CA LEU A 69 -3.62 -1.56 15.62
C LEU A 69 -5.07 -2.04 15.77
N ALA A 70 -5.35 -3.33 15.52
CA ALA A 70 -6.69 -3.92 15.51
C ALA A 70 -7.71 -3.17 14.62
N LEU A 71 -7.25 -2.64 13.49
CA LEU A 71 -8.08 -1.91 12.52
C LEU A 71 -8.88 -2.90 11.66
N GLY A 72 -10.21 -2.78 11.68
CA GLY A 72 -11.09 -3.51 10.77
C GLY A 72 -11.11 -2.90 9.36
N GLN A 73 -11.64 -3.64 8.39
CA GLN A 73 -12.04 -3.05 7.12
C GLN A 73 -13.23 -2.10 7.36
N PRO A 74 -13.30 -0.91 6.71
CA PRO A 74 -12.48 -0.44 5.58
C PRO A 74 -11.21 0.36 5.97
N VAL A 75 -10.95 0.55 7.27
CA VAL A 75 -9.86 1.40 7.76
C VAL A 75 -8.48 0.80 7.44
N SER A 76 -8.33 -0.53 7.53
CA SER A 76 -7.11 -1.22 7.10
C SER A 76 -6.77 -0.93 5.64
N THR A 77 -7.74 -1.07 4.75
CA THR A 77 -7.62 -0.80 3.30
C THR A 77 -7.23 0.66 3.04
N GLY A 78 -7.82 1.61 3.76
CA GLY A 78 -7.44 3.02 3.68
C GLY A 78 -6.00 3.26 4.11
N LEU A 79 -5.57 2.67 5.23
CA LEU A 79 -4.20 2.78 5.74
C LEU A 79 -3.19 2.23 4.73
N VAL A 80 -3.46 1.04 4.18
CA VAL A 80 -2.63 0.43 3.13
C VAL A 80 -2.56 1.29 1.88
N ALA A 81 -3.70 1.82 1.40
CA ALA A 81 -3.72 2.71 0.25
C ALA A 81 -2.90 3.98 0.50
N THR A 82 -2.95 4.53 1.71
CA THR A 82 -2.19 5.71 2.11
C THR A 82 -0.69 5.43 2.18
N LEU A 83 -0.30 4.28 2.73
CA LEU A 83 1.09 3.82 2.78
C LEU A 83 1.64 3.53 1.37
N ALA A 84 0.85 2.92 0.50
CA ALA A 84 1.23 2.69 -0.88
C ALA A 84 1.32 4.00 -1.69
N TYR A 85 0.47 4.98 -1.38
CA TYR A 85 0.56 6.35 -1.91
C TYR A 85 1.85 7.04 -1.49
N LEU A 86 2.23 6.99 -0.20
CA LEU A 86 3.53 7.52 0.23
C LEU A 86 4.70 6.76 -0.43
N GLY A 87 4.60 5.44 -0.46
CA GLY A 87 5.66 4.55 -0.91
C GLY A 87 6.96 4.67 -0.12
N PRO A 88 8.01 3.94 -0.52
CA PRO A 88 9.28 3.91 0.20
C PRO A 88 9.96 5.28 0.27
N ARG A 89 9.91 6.07 -0.80
CA ARG A 89 10.50 7.42 -0.85
C ARG A 89 9.73 8.46 -0.05
N GLY A 90 8.40 8.40 -0.04
CA GLY A 90 7.59 9.26 0.82
C GLY A 90 7.82 8.96 2.30
N ALA A 91 7.99 7.68 2.65
CA ALA A 91 8.38 7.27 4.00
C ALA A 91 9.78 7.80 4.39
N GLU A 92 10.78 7.67 3.51
CA GLU A 92 12.12 8.24 3.74
C GLU A 92 12.08 9.76 3.96
N ALA A 93 11.30 10.49 3.15
CA ALA A 93 11.15 11.93 3.29
C ALA A 93 10.47 12.32 4.60
N LEU A 94 9.42 11.59 5.02
CA LEU A 94 8.74 11.82 6.30
C LEU A 94 9.66 11.54 7.49
N ILE A 95 10.40 10.43 7.46
CA ILE A 95 11.36 10.08 8.51
C ILE A 95 12.47 11.13 8.59
N THR A 96 13.01 11.54 7.44
CA THR A 96 14.06 12.58 7.37
C THR A 96 13.53 13.91 7.91
N ALA A 97 12.33 14.33 7.50
CA ALA A 97 11.70 15.54 8.01
C ALA A 97 11.46 15.48 9.52
N TRP A 98 11.01 14.32 10.04
CA TRP A 98 10.77 14.13 11.47
C TRP A 98 12.06 14.17 12.30
N LEU A 99 13.14 13.54 11.81
CA LEU A 99 14.45 13.55 12.45
C LEU A 99 15.12 14.92 12.39
N CYS A 100 15.04 15.62 11.26
CA CYS A 100 15.58 16.98 11.11
C CYS A 100 14.80 18.02 11.92
N ARG A 101 13.51 17.82 12.18
CA ARG A 101 12.69 18.71 13.03
C ARG A 101 13.03 18.58 14.53
N LYS A 102 13.74 17.52 14.92
CA LYS A 102 14.26 17.31 16.28
C LYS A 102 15.67 17.87 16.50
N LYS A 103 16.26 18.55 15.51
CA LYS A 103 17.46 19.39 15.67
C LYS A 103 17.07 20.84 15.80
#